data_AF-A0A0A6CXJ6-F1
#
_entry.id   AF-A0A0A6CXJ6-F1
#
_cell.length_a   1.000
_cell.length_b   1.000
_cell.length_c   1.000
_cell.angle_alpha   90.00
_cell.angle_beta   90.00
_cell.angle_gamma   90.00
#
_symmetry.space_group_name_H-M   'P 1'
#
loop_
_entity.id
_entity.type
_entity.pdbx_description
1 polymer ?
#
loop_
_entity_poly.entity_id
_entity_poly.type
_entity_poly.pdbx_seq_one_letter_code
_entity_poly.pdbx_strand_id
1 'polypeptide(L)'
;MDAADVFTKLEIELKPDPSRTVIRPFDFGYPAAFAANRPSRREAVAERIHALEPAFRSRMLKLLSKPMNERHRNADQIFLRRFAEISDEFGVVDPDGAEQLLIGAYFSQEYAFESAALFNPSIVCEGR
;
A
#
# COMPACT_ATOMS: atom_id res chain seq x y z
N MET A 1 -6.81 26.09 -36.46
CA MET A 1 -6.47 26.60 -35.11
C MET A 1 -5.11 26.03 -34.80
N ASP A 2 -4.09 26.87 -34.78
CA ASP A 2 -2.76 26.43 -34.42
C ASP A 2 -2.74 26.22 -32.90
N ALA A 3 -2.20 25.10 -32.42
CA ALA A 3 -2.17 24.81 -30.99
C ALA A 3 -1.39 25.89 -30.20
N ALA A 4 -0.50 26.61 -30.86
CA ALA A 4 0.25 27.72 -30.30
C ALA A 4 -0.64 28.94 -29.92
N ASP A 5 -1.82 29.10 -30.53
CA ASP A 5 -2.71 30.25 -30.26
C ASP A 5 -3.62 30.07 -29.03
N VAL A 6 -3.61 28.88 -28.41
CA VAL A 6 -4.51 28.52 -27.30
C VAL A 6 -3.78 28.12 -26.01
N PHE A 7 -2.46 27.93 -26.06
CA PHE A 7 -1.67 27.52 -24.89
C PHE A 7 -0.49 28.47 -24.65
N THR A 8 -0.45 29.11 -23.48
CA THR A 8 0.71 29.87 -23.00
C THR A 8 1.59 28.98 -22.13
N LYS A 9 2.84 28.75 -22.53
CA LYS A 9 3.81 28.05 -21.68
C LYS A 9 4.29 28.97 -20.55
N LEU A 10 4.13 28.54 -19.31
CA LEU A 10 4.67 29.24 -18.13
C LEU A 10 6.12 28.80 -17.86
N GLU A 11 6.90 29.64 -17.17
CA GLU A 11 8.27 29.29 -16.72
C GLU A 11 8.29 28.32 -15.52
N ILE A 12 7.13 28.02 -14.93
CA ILE A 12 6.99 27.11 -13.79
C ILE A 12 7.00 25.66 -14.29
N GLU A 13 7.93 24.86 -13.77
CA GLU A 13 7.99 23.41 -13.98
C GLU A 13 7.49 22.67 -12.73
N LEU A 14 6.35 22.00 -12.83
CA LEU A 14 5.87 21.11 -11.77
C LEU A 14 6.51 19.73 -11.92
N LYS A 15 7.20 19.26 -10.88
CA LYS A 15 7.78 17.91 -10.83
C LYS A 15 7.02 17.04 -9.83
N PRO A 16 6.82 15.75 -10.12
CA PRO A 16 6.28 14.84 -9.11
C PRO A 16 7.26 14.73 -7.94
N ASP A 17 6.75 14.73 -6.73
CA ASP A 17 7.44 14.29 -5.54
C ASP A 17 7.07 12.83 -5.24
N PRO A 18 7.92 11.86 -5.62
CA PRO A 18 7.66 10.44 -5.40
C PRO A 18 7.67 10.05 -3.91
N SER A 19 8.06 10.95 -3.00
CA SER A 19 7.99 10.72 -1.56
C SER A 19 6.58 10.90 -0.99
N ARG A 20 5.69 11.62 -1.69
CA ARG A 20 4.33 11.90 -1.26
C ARG A 20 3.39 10.73 -1.55
N THR A 21 3.46 9.74 -0.67
CA THR A 21 2.65 8.52 -0.72
C THR A 21 1.73 8.41 0.49
N VAL A 22 0.73 7.54 0.41
CA VAL A 22 -0.08 7.10 1.55
C VAL A 22 -0.19 5.59 1.59
N ILE A 23 -0.31 5.06 2.80
CA ILE A 23 -0.68 3.67 3.03
C ILE A 23 -2.20 3.58 3.11
N ARG A 24 -2.80 2.75 2.25
CA ARG A 24 -4.25 2.48 2.25
C ARG A 24 -4.53 0.98 2.32
N PRO A 25 -5.74 0.57 2.75
CA PRO A 25 -6.16 -0.82 2.67
C PRO A 25 -5.99 -1.39 1.26
N PHE A 26 -5.51 -2.61 1.20
CA PHE A 26 -5.45 -3.44 0.01
C PHE A 26 -6.26 -4.72 0.26
N ASP A 27 -7.11 -5.05 -0.70
CA ASP A 27 -7.90 -6.27 -0.70
C ASP A 27 -7.69 -6.97 -2.04
N PHE A 28 -7.61 -8.30 -1.99
CA PHE A 28 -7.33 -9.13 -3.14
C PHE A 28 -7.96 -10.51 -2.94
N GLY A 29 -8.72 -10.94 -3.96
CA GLY A 29 -9.37 -12.26 -4.00
C GLY A 29 -8.98 -13.05 -5.23
N TYR A 30 -9.31 -14.33 -5.25
CA TYR A 30 -9.31 -15.09 -6.51
C TYR A 30 -10.48 -14.61 -7.39
N PRO A 31 -10.32 -14.54 -8.72
CA PRO A 31 -11.47 -14.41 -9.61
C PRO A 31 -12.45 -15.57 -9.38
N ALA A 32 -13.75 -15.35 -9.56
CA ALA A 32 -14.79 -16.33 -9.24
C ALA A 32 -14.54 -17.71 -9.85
N ALA A 33 -14.02 -17.76 -11.08
CA ALA A 33 -13.66 -19.00 -11.79
C ALA A 33 -12.60 -19.86 -11.06
N PHE A 34 -11.80 -19.27 -10.17
CA PHE A 34 -10.73 -19.92 -9.43
C PHE A 34 -10.98 -20.00 -7.92
N ALA A 35 -12.15 -19.55 -7.44
CA ALA A 35 -12.46 -19.48 -6.01
C ALA A 35 -12.98 -20.80 -5.43
N ALA A 36 -13.49 -21.72 -6.26
CA ALA A 36 -14.10 -22.97 -5.79
C ALA A 36 -13.07 -23.93 -5.16
N ASN A 37 -13.48 -24.62 -4.09
CA ASN A 37 -12.75 -25.70 -3.42
C ASN A 37 -11.35 -25.34 -2.88
N ARG A 38 -11.16 -24.09 -2.42
CA ARG A 38 -9.91 -23.65 -1.79
C ARG A 38 -10.12 -22.52 -0.79
N PRO A 39 -9.18 -22.30 0.15
CA PRO A 39 -9.18 -21.09 0.96
C PRO A 39 -9.13 -19.85 0.07
N SER A 40 -9.70 -18.76 0.56
CA SER A 40 -9.59 -17.45 -0.05
C SER A 40 -8.12 -17.07 -0.23
N ARG A 41 -7.85 -16.16 -1.17
CA ARG A 41 -6.49 -15.69 -1.39
C ARG A 41 -5.91 -15.01 -0.15
N ARG A 42 -6.78 -14.37 0.65
CA ARG A 42 -6.41 -13.67 1.88
C ARG A 42 -5.98 -14.67 2.96
N GLU A 43 -6.80 -15.69 3.23
CA GLU A 43 -6.46 -16.78 4.16
C GLU A 43 -5.14 -17.46 3.76
N ALA A 44 -4.99 -17.83 2.49
CA ALA A 44 -3.77 -18.49 2.00
C ALA A 44 -2.49 -17.65 2.15
N VAL A 45 -2.61 -16.31 2.15
CA VAL A 45 -1.46 -15.42 2.43
C VAL A 45 -1.19 -15.34 3.93
N ALA A 46 -2.22 -15.18 4.76
CA ALA A 46 -2.08 -15.15 6.21
C ALA A 46 -1.45 -16.45 6.74
N GLU A 47 -1.95 -17.62 6.30
CA GLU A 47 -1.39 -18.93 6.67
C GLU A 47 0.07 -19.09 6.28
N ARG A 48 0.47 -18.56 5.12
CA ARG A 48 1.87 -18.61 4.68
C ARG A 48 2.78 -17.78 5.57
N ILE A 49 2.33 -16.60 5.99
CA ILE A 49 3.08 -15.74 6.91
C ILE A 49 3.16 -16.40 8.29
N HIS A 50 2.06 -17.00 8.75
CA HIS A 50 2.00 -17.76 9.99
C HIS A 50 2.99 -18.93 9.99
N ALA A 51 3.07 -19.68 8.90
CA ALA A 51 3.99 -20.81 8.74
C ALA A 51 5.47 -20.43 8.57
N LEU A 52 5.82 -19.13 8.52
CA LEU A 52 7.21 -18.70 8.44
C LEU A 52 7.93 -18.91 9.78
N GLU A 53 9.16 -19.43 9.70
CA GLU A 53 10.09 -19.46 10.82
C GLU A 53 10.28 -18.05 11.44
N PRO A 54 10.29 -17.90 12.78
CA PRO A 54 10.39 -16.61 13.45
C PRO A 54 11.59 -15.75 13.00
N ALA A 55 12.73 -16.39 12.73
CA ALA A 55 13.93 -15.71 12.24
C ALA A 55 13.72 -15.09 10.84
N PHE A 56 13.00 -15.81 9.97
CA PHE A 56 12.69 -15.32 8.62
C PHE A 56 11.68 -14.18 8.66
N ARG A 57 10.66 -14.32 9.52
CA ARG A 57 9.67 -13.28 9.82
C ARG A 57 10.33 -11.97 10.28
N SER A 58 11.25 -12.06 11.26
CA SER A 58 12.00 -10.90 11.76
C SER A 58 12.84 -10.23 10.66
N ARG A 59 13.46 -11.02 9.78
CA ARG A 59 14.22 -10.49 8.64
C ARG A 59 13.32 -9.75 7.65
N MET A 60 12.16 -10.32 7.30
CA MET A 60 11.19 -9.65 6.42
C MET A 60 10.71 -8.33 7.02
N LEU A 61 10.40 -8.33 8.31
CA LEU A 61 9.96 -7.11 9.00
C LEU A 61 11.04 -6.02 8.95
N LYS A 62 12.31 -6.35 9.19
CA LYS A 62 13.41 -5.36 9.07
C LYS A 62 13.53 -4.75 7.67
N LEU A 63 13.34 -5.57 6.64
CA LEU A 63 13.38 -5.11 5.24
C LEU A 63 12.19 -4.20 4.88
N LEU A 64 11.04 -4.43 5.50
CA LEU A 64 9.83 -3.63 5.34
C LEU A 64 9.89 -2.32 6.16
N SER A 65 10.19 -2.41 7.46
CA SER A 65 10.06 -1.29 8.40
C SER A 65 10.99 -0.13 8.07
N LYS A 66 12.22 -0.39 7.60
CA LYS A 66 13.16 0.69 7.26
C LYS A 66 12.60 1.64 6.19
N PRO A 67 12.30 1.20 4.96
CA PRO A 67 11.79 2.10 3.92
C PRO A 67 10.40 2.67 4.25
N MET A 68 9.56 1.91 4.95
CA MET A 68 8.22 2.39 5.33
C MET A 68 8.28 3.48 6.38
N ASN A 69 9.10 3.34 7.43
CA ASN A 69 9.23 4.34 8.48
C ASN A 69 10.03 5.59 8.01
N GLU A 70 10.86 5.47 6.98
CA GLU A 70 11.48 6.63 6.32
C GLU A 70 10.45 7.51 5.59
N ARG A 71 9.41 6.90 4.98
CA ARG A 71 8.35 7.63 4.24
C ARG A 71 7.12 7.97 5.08
N HIS A 72 6.81 7.15 6.09
CA HIS A 72 5.59 7.22 6.88
C HIS A 72 5.90 7.13 8.36
N ARG A 73 5.71 8.25 9.10
CA ARG A 73 6.01 8.33 10.53
C ARG A 73 5.30 7.25 11.39
N ASN A 74 4.12 6.79 10.95
CA ASN A 74 3.27 5.88 11.71
C ASN A 74 2.96 4.57 10.93
N ALA A 75 3.84 4.10 10.04
CA ALA A 75 3.57 2.90 9.23
C ALA A 75 3.22 1.68 10.09
N ASP A 76 4.01 1.40 11.14
CA ASP A 76 3.78 0.24 12.01
C ASP A 76 2.39 0.29 12.68
N GLN A 77 1.93 1.48 13.10
CA GLN A 77 0.59 1.65 13.67
C GLN A 77 -0.51 1.42 12.63
N ILE A 78 -0.30 1.85 11.38
CA ILE A 78 -1.24 1.62 10.28
C ILE A 78 -1.33 0.12 9.98
N PHE A 79 -0.20 -0.60 9.96
CA PHE A 79 -0.19 -2.05 9.74
C PHE A 79 -0.86 -2.80 10.89
N LEU A 80 -0.60 -2.44 12.15
CA LEU A 80 -1.29 -3.05 13.29
C LEU A 80 -2.79 -2.81 13.27
N ARG A 81 -3.22 -1.58 12.92
CA ARG A 81 -4.65 -1.30 12.74
C ARG A 81 -5.23 -2.15 11.61
N ARG A 82 -4.52 -2.24 10.49
CA ARG A 82 -4.97 -3.04 9.35
C ARG A 82 -5.09 -4.51 9.71
N PHE A 83 -4.16 -5.06 10.48
CA PHE A 83 -4.24 -6.41 11.02
C PHE A 83 -5.50 -6.59 11.90
N ALA A 84 -5.75 -5.69 12.84
CA ALA A 84 -6.93 -5.76 13.71
C ALA A 84 -8.27 -5.67 12.94
N GLU A 85 -8.31 -4.95 11.82
CA GLU A 85 -9.50 -4.88 10.95
C GLU A 85 -9.83 -6.20 10.26
N ILE A 86 -8.84 -7.07 10.05
CA ILE A 86 -8.97 -8.26 9.19
C ILE A 86 -8.66 -9.56 9.94
N SER A 87 -8.22 -9.50 11.19
CA SER A 87 -7.80 -10.67 11.96
C SER A 87 -8.94 -11.67 12.13
N ASP A 88 -10.18 -11.19 12.24
CA ASP A 88 -11.36 -12.02 12.40
C ASP A 88 -11.72 -12.80 11.13
N GLU A 89 -11.18 -12.40 9.97
CA GLU A 89 -11.43 -13.05 8.68
C GLU A 89 -10.55 -14.29 8.46
N PHE A 90 -9.47 -14.46 9.22
CA PHE A 90 -8.51 -15.55 9.03
C PHE A 90 -8.26 -16.22 10.38
N GLY A 91 -8.30 -17.56 10.44
CA GLY A 91 -8.16 -18.35 11.67
C GLY A 91 -6.76 -18.36 12.30
N VAL A 92 -6.02 -17.25 12.27
CA VAL A 92 -4.69 -17.12 12.85
C VAL A 92 -4.81 -17.09 14.38
N VAL A 93 -4.17 -18.05 15.04
CA VAL A 93 -4.19 -18.20 16.50
C VAL A 93 -2.89 -17.66 17.10
N ASP A 94 -3.01 -16.74 18.05
CA ASP A 94 -1.91 -16.15 18.84
C ASP A 94 -0.72 -15.61 18.01
N PRO A 95 -0.95 -14.69 17.05
CA PRO A 95 0.12 -14.14 16.24
C PRO A 95 1.03 -13.22 17.06
N ASP A 96 2.34 -13.42 16.95
CA ASP A 96 3.33 -12.52 17.54
C ASP A 96 3.30 -11.13 16.88
N GLY A 97 3.92 -10.13 17.52
CA GLY A 97 3.89 -8.75 17.00
C GLY A 97 4.51 -8.59 15.60
N ALA A 98 5.47 -9.43 15.22
CA ALA A 98 6.07 -9.39 13.89
C ALA A 98 5.12 -9.95 12.82
N GLU A 99 4.34 -10.97 13.18
CA GLU A 99 3.30 -11.56 12.35
C GLU A 99 2.18 -10.57 12.10
N GLN A 100 1.70 -9.90 13.15
CA GLN A 100 0.66 -8.88 13.04
C GLN A 100 1.09 -7.75 12.10
N LEU A 101 2.32 -7.25 12.25
CA LEU A 101 2.88 -6.21 11.38
C LEU A 101 2.99 -6.66 9.92
N LEU A 102 3.50 -7.88 9.69
CA LEU A 102 3.66 -8.40 8.33
C LEU A 102 2.33 -8.66 7.65
N ILE A 103 1.37 -9.28 8.33
CA ILE A 103 0.02 -9.48 7.81
C ILE A 103 -0.59 -8.11 7.46
N GLY A 104 -0.59 -7.17 8.41
CA GLY A 104 -1.10 -5.81 8.18
C GLY A 104 -0.46 -5.11 6.98
N ALA A 105 0.85 -5.29 6.78
CA ALA A 105 1.58 -4.74 5.65
C ALA A 105 1.23 -5.43 4.31
N TYR A 106 1.07 -6.75 4.28
CA TYR A 106 0.64 -7.48 3.08
C TYR A 106 -0.78 -7.10 2.62
N PHE A 107 -1.64 -6.70 3.56
CA PHE A 107 -2.99 -6.20 3.30
C PHE A 107 -3.08 -4.68 3.20
N SER A 108 -1.95 -4.04 2.94
CA SER A 108 -1.82 -2.61 2.69
C SER A 108 -1.13 -2.35 1.35
N GLN A 109 -1.35 -1.18 0.77
CA GLN A 109 -0.63 -0.72 -0.42
C GLN A 109 -0.18 0.73 -0.23
N GLU A 110 1.02 1.02 -0.70
CA GLU A 110 1.55 2.38 -0.79
C GLU A 110 1.13 3.01 -2.13
N TYR A 111 0.49 4.17 -2.08
CA TYR A 111 -0.05 4.87 -3.24
C TYR A 111 0.49 6.29 -3.33
N ALA A 112 1.08 6.65 -4.48
CA ALA A 112 1.59 7.99 -4.75
C ALA A 112 0.48 8.89 -5.33
N PHE A 113 0.14 9.99 -4.64
CA PHE A 113 -0.92 10.90 -5.10
C PHE A 113 -0.50 11.70 -6.34
N GLU A 114 0.73 12.19 -6.35
CA GLU A 114 1.16 13.18 -7.34
C GLU A 114 1.39 12.58 -8.73
N SER A 115 1.69 11.28 -8.80
CA SER A 115 1.73 10.53 -10.06
C SER A 115 0.36 10.39 -10.72
N ALA A 116 -0.75 10.60 -10.00
CA ALA A 116 -2.09 10.66 -10.59
C ALA A 116 -2.55 12.10 -10.86
N ALA A 117 -2.15 13.04 -10.00
CA ALA A 117 -2.60 14.44 -10.08
C ALA A 117 -1.98 15.21 -11.26
N LEU A 118 -0.68 15.06 -11.53
CA LEU A 118 -0.01 15.77 -12.64
C LEU A 118 -0.54 15.40 -14.02
N PHE A 119 -1.17 14.23 -14.16
CA PHE A 119 -1.81 13.79 -15.39
C PHE A 119 -3.33 14.00 -15.38
N ASN A 120 -3.88 14.65 -14.36
CA ASN A 120 -5.29 14.99 -14.33
C ASN A 120 -5.52 16.21 -15.24
N PRO A 121 -6.29 16.09 -16.35
CA PRO A 121 -6.47 17.17 -17.31
C PRO A 121 -7.18 18.42 -16.75
N SER A 122 -7.71 18.36 -15.53
CA SER A 122 -8.35 19.49 -14.84
C SER A 122 -7.42 20.31 -13.93
N ILE A 123 -6.11 20.03 -13.88
CA ILE A 123 -5.18 20.83 -13.07
C ILE A 123 -5.08 22.24 -13.67
N VAL A 124 -5.32 23.26 -12.85
CA VAL A 124 -5.14 24.68 -13.23
C VAL A 124 -4.21 25.31 -12.21
N CYS A 125 -3.05 25.80 -12.65
CA CYS A 125 -2.17 26.61 -11.82
C CYS A 125 -2.72 28.03 -11.74
N GLU A 126 -3.14 28.47 -10.56
CA GLU A 126 -3.49 29.87 -10.31
C GLU A 126 -2.23 30.63 -9.87
N GLY A 127 -1.68 31.45 -10.78
CA GLY A 127 -0.59 32.38 -10.47
C GLY A 127 -1.14 33.62 -9.78
N ARG A 128 -0.48 34.09 -8.72
CA ARG A 128 -0.64 35.47 -8.22
C ARG A 128 0.18 36.43 -9.06
#